data_AF-A0A2U3X5Q8-F1
#
_entry.id   AF-A0A2U3X5Q8-F1
#
_cell.length_a   1.000
_cell.length_b   1.000
_cell.length_c   1.000
_cell.angle_alpha   90.00
_cell.angle_beta   90.00
_cell.angle_gamma   90.00
#
_symmetry.space_group_name_H-M   'P 1'
#
loop_
_entity.id
_entity.type
_entity.pdbx_description
1 polymer ?
#
loop_
_entity_poly.entity_id
_entity_poly.type
_entity_poly.pdbx_seq_one_letter_code
_entity_poly.pdbx_strand_id
1 'polypeptide(L)'
;MIHMAPPYPNLNMIETFICQVCEETLAHSVGSPEQLLGLRMLRHLTVTTDYHTLVSNYMSGFLSLLTTGNARTKFHVLKMLLNLSENPIVAKKLFSAKALSIFVGLFNIEETNDNIQIVIKMFQNISNIIKNGTMSLIDDDFNLEPLISAFHEFEKLAKELQVQIDNQNDPEVGQQS
;
A
#
# COMPACT_ATOMS: atom_id res chain seq x y z
N MET A 1 40.04 13.10 -8.28
CA MET A 1 38.76 12.55 -7.81
C MET A 1 37.97 13.69 -7.19
N ILE A 2 36.78 13.99 -7.70
CA ILE A 2 35.91 14.97 -7.05
C ILE A 2 35.35 14.27 -5.80
N HIS A 3 35.72 14.74 -4.61
CA HIS A 3 35.08 14.34 -3.36
C HIS A 3 33.66 14.93 -3.36
N MET A 4 32.72 14.22 -3.98
CA MET A 4 31.30 14.46 -3.74
C MET A 4 31.03 14.02 -2.30
N ALA A 5 30.44 14.90 -1.50
CA ALA A 5 29.93 14.50 -0.19
C ALA A 5 28.90 13.37 -0.38
N PRO A 6 28.82 12.37 0.53
CA PRO A 6 27.81 11.33 0.43
C PRO A 6 26.42 11.97 0.39
N PRO A 7 25.50 11.50 -0.47
CA PRO A 7 24.15 12.07 -0.57
C PRO A 7 23.38 11.99 0.77
N TYR A 8 23.76 11.07 1.66
CA TYR A 8 23.25 10.98 3.03
C TYR A 8 24.40 10.82 4.03
N PRO A 9 24.96 11.93 4.56
CA PRO A 9 26.15 11.88 5.41
C PRO A 9 25.91 11.23 6.79
N ASN A 10 24.64 11.07 7.18
CA ASN A 10 24.24 10.52 8.49
C ASN A 10 23.73 9.06 8.40
N LEU A 11 23.75 8.45 7.22
CA LEU A 11 23.27 7.09 7.01
C LEU A 11 24.45 6.14 6.85
N ASN A 12 24.28 4.89 7.31
CA ASN A 12 25.22 3.84 7.00
C ASN A 12 25.12 3.41 5.52
N MET A 13 26.02 2.53 5.08
CA MET A 13 26.09 2.10 3.68
C MET A 13 24.81 1.41 3.19
N ILE A 14 24.18 0.59 4.05
CA ILE A 14 22.95 -0.14 3.70
C ILE A 14 21.77 0.82 3.63
N GLU A 15 21.65 1.74 4.58
CA GLU A 15 20.62 2.78 4.57
C GLU A 15 20.75 3.69 3.33
N THR A 16 21.97 4.12 3.00
CA THR A 16 22.24 4.88 1.77
C THR A 16 21.81 4.11 0.53
N PHE A 17 22.13 2.81 0.47
CA PHE A 17 21.71 1.95 -0.63
C PHE A 17 20.18 1.84 -0.73
N ILE A 18 19.46 1.71 0.39
CA ILE A 18 17.99 1.67 0.40
C ILE A 18 17.41 2.97 -0.16
N CYS A 19 17.92 4.12 0.26
CA CYS A 19 17.50 5.41 -0.29
C CYS A 19 17.72 5.49 -1.80
N GLN A 20 18.89 5.08 -2.28
CA GLN A 20 19.21 5.06 -3.70
C GLN A 20 18.28 4.14 -4.48
N VAL A 21 18.01 2.93 -3.98
CA VAL A 21 17.06 2.01 -4.61
C VAL A 21 15.66 2.63 -4.66
N CYS A 22 15.19 3.30 -3.61
CA CYS A 22 13.91 4.01 -3.62
C CYS A 22 13.88 5.10 -4.71
N GLU A 23 14.91 5.94 -4.77
CA GLU A 23 15.00 7.07 -5.71
C GLU A 23 15.08 6.61 -7.16
N GLU A 24 15.97 5.67 -7.46
CA GLU A 24 16.12 5.12 -8.81
C GLU A 24 14.83 4.43 -9.26
N THR A 25 14.22 3.61 -8.39
CA THR A 25 12.95 2.93 -8.69
C THR A 25 11.85 3.93 -9.08
N LEU A 26 11.75 5.04 -8.36
CA LEU A 26 10.74 6.06 -8.59
C LEU A 26 11.07 6.98 -9.79
N ALA A 27 12.35 7.11 -10.14
CA ALA A 27 12.80 7.90 -11.29
C ALA A 27 12.61 7.17 -12.64
N HIS A 28 12.60 5.84 -12.65
CA HIS A 28 12.38 5.05 -13.85
C HIS A 28 10.94 5.13 -14.37
N SER A 29 10.77 4.94 -15.69
CA SER A 29 9.46 4.92 -16.34
C SER A 29 8.55 3.83 -15.76
N VAL A 30 7.26 4.15 -15.62
CA VAL A 30 6.27 3.25 -15.00
C VAL A 30 6.19 1.92 -15.76
N GLY A 31 6.42 0.81 -15.05
CA GLY A 31 6.36 -0.55 -15.60
C GLY A 31 7.60 -0.99 -16.39
N SER A 32 8.66 -0.17 -16.45
CA SER A 32 9.95 -0.56 -17.03
C SER A 32 10.58 -1.74 -16.29
N PRO A 33 11.43 -2.56 -16.96
CA PRO A 33 12.17 -3.64 -16.31
C PRO A 33 12.98 -3.17 -15.10
N GLU A 34 13.60 -2.00 -15.20
CA GLU A 34 14.43 -1.39 -14.15
C GLU A 34 13.58 -1.01 -12.93
N GLN A 35 12.42 -0.37 -13.15
CA GLN A 35 11.50 -0.08 -12.05
C GLN A 35 10.98 -1.37 -11.39
N LEU A 36 10.61 -2.38 -12.18
CA LEU A 36 10.12 -3.65 -11.63
C LEU A 36 11.19 -4.39 -10.83
N LEU A 37 12.46 -4.30 -11.24
CA LEU A 37 13.59 -4.83 -10.49
C LEU A 37 13.73 -4.10 -9.15
N GLY A 38 13.74 -2.77 -9.17
CA GLY A 38 13.81 -1.94 -7.97
C GLY A 38 12.67 -2.23 -6.99
N LEU A 39 11.43 -2.33 -7.46
CA LEU A 39 10.27 -2.69 -6.63
C LEU A 39 10.39 -4.09 -6.01
N ARG A 40 10.99 -5.06 -6.71
CA ARG A 40 11.25 -6.40 -6.15
C ARG A 40 12.33 -6.37 -5.08
N MET A 41 13.37 -5.57 -5.26
CA MET A 41 14.42 -5.35 -4.26
C MET A 41 13.83 -4.71 -3.01
N LEU A 42 13.05 -3.63 -3.16
CA LEU A 42 12.38 -2.97 -2.05
C LEU A 42 11.45 -3.91 -1.29
N ARG A 43 10.67 -4.74 -1.99
CA ARG A 43 9.85 -5.78 -1.35
C ARG A 43 10.67 -6.73 -0.48
N HIS A 44 11.88 -7.09 -0.91
CA HIS A 44 12.75 -7.96 -0.13
C HIS A 44 13.38 -7.22 1.06
N LEU A 45 13.85 -5.99 0.84
CA LEU A 45 14.43 -5.14 1.88
C LEU A 45 13.42 -4.84 2.98
N THR A 46 12.15 -4.57 2.64
CA THR A 46 11.12 -4.31 3.64
C THR A 46 10.66 -5.53 4.43
N VAL A 47 11.21 -6.73 4.21
CA VAL A 47 11.01 -7.83 5.17
C VAL A 47 11.71 -7.50 6.51
N THR A 48 12.77 -6.70 6.48
CA THR A 48 13.47 -6.22 7.67
C THR A 48 12.86 -4.92 8.18
N THR A 49 12.35 -4.93 9.41
CA THR A 49 11.63 -3.81 10.03
C THR A 49 12.47 -2.54 10.18
N ASP A 50 13.78 -2.69 10.38
CA ASP A 50 14.71 -1.58 10.62
C ASP A 50 14.77 -0.61 9.43
N TYR A 51 14.42 -1.08 8.23
CA TYR A 51 14.43 -0.28 7.00
C TYR A 51 13.09 0.40 6.73
N HIS A 52 12.03 0.07 7.47
CA HIS A 52 10.67 0.54 7.19
C HIS A 52 10.54 2.06 7.27
N THR A 53 11.10 2.68 8.32
CA THR A 53 11.03 4.14 8.50
C THR A 53 11.71 4.87 7.34
N LEU A 54 12.84 4.33 6.85
CA LEU A 54 13.57 4.92 5.74
C LEU A 54 12.79 4.83 4.43
N VAL A 55 12.27 3.64 4.09
CA VAL A 55 11.43 3.44 2.90
C VAL A 55 10.15 4.28 2.98
N SER A 56 9.59 4.49 4.18
CA SER A 56 8.38 5.31 4.39
C SER A 56 8.56 6.77 3.97
N ASN A 57 9.78 7.29 3.87
CA ASN A 57 10.04 8.65 3.40
C ASN A 57 9.70 8.84 1.92
N TYR A 58 9.61 7.74 1.16
CA TYR A 58 9.27 7.72 -0.26
C TYR A 58 7.81 7.31 -0.53
N MET A 59 6.98 7.24 0.53
CA MET A 59 5.59 6.75 0.47
C MET A 59 4.74 7.43 -0.62
N SER A 60 4.87 8.74 -0.80
CA SER A 60 4.11 9.49 -1.80
C SER A 60 4.37 9.01 -3.23
N GLY A 61 5.62 8.67 -3.56
CA GLY A 61 6.01 8.11 -4.84
C GLY A 61 5.40 6.73 -5.06
N PHE A 62 5.44 5.87 -4.05
CA PHE A 62 4.84 4.54 -4.13
C PHE A 62 3.31 4.58 -4.25
N LEU A 63 2.64 5.50 -3.55
CA LEU A 63 1.20 5.72 -3.70
C LEU A 63 0.85 6.22 -5.11
N SER A 64 1.71 7.02 -5.75
CA SER A 64 1.55 7.42 -7.16
C SER A 64 1.66 6.23 -8.12
N LEU A 65 2.52 5.26 -7.82
CA LEU A 65 2.59 4.02 -8.61
C LEU A 65 1.34 3.14 -8.46
N LEU A 66 0.61 3.24 -7.34
CA LEU A 66 -0.68 2.57 -7.22
C LEU A 66 -1.76 3.18 -8.11
N THR A 67 -1.70 4.47 -8.41
CA THR A 67 -2.69 5.13 -9.27
C THR A 67 -2.33 5.03 -10.75
N THR A 68 -1.03 5.05 -11.09
CA THR A 68 -0.54 5.10 -12.49
C THR A 68 -0.05 3.76 -13.02
N GLY A 69 0.30 2.82 -12.16
CA GLY A 69 0.86 1.53 -12.53
C GLY A 69 -0.16 0.52 -13.05
N ASN A 70 0.31 -0.42 -13.86
CA ASN A 70 -0.49 -1.61 -14.20
C ASN A 70 -0.59 -2.57 -13.00
N ALA A 71 -1.44 -3.61 -13.13
CA ALA A 71 -1.66 -4.61 -12.07
C ALA A 71 -0.37 -5.23 -11.52
N ARG A 72 0.65 -5.46 -12.37
CA ARG A 72 1.94 -6.03 -11.96
C ARG A 72 2.77 -5.05 -11.14
N THR A 73 2.84 -3.79 -11.54
CA THR A 73 3.52 -2.73 -10.78
C THR A 73 2.84 -2.56 -9.42
N LYS A 74 1.51 -2.44 -9.42
CA LYS A 74 0.69 -2.35 -8.20
C LYS A 74 0.94 -3.52 -7.26
N PHE A 75 1.01 -4.76 -7.77
CA PHE A 75 1.29 -5.94 -6.96
C PHE A 75 2.60 -5.84 -6.18
N HIS A 76 3.68 -5.41 -6.83
CA HIS A 76 4.96 -5.28 -6.16
C HIS A 76 4.95 -4.15 -5.12
N VAL A 77 4.31 -3.02 -5.44
CA VAL A 77 4.13 -1.92 -4.48
C VAL A 77 3.30 -2.38 -3.28
N LEU A 78 2.14 -2.99 -3.51
CA LEU A 78 1.25 -3.47 -2.44
C LEU A 78 1.94 -4.50 -1.54
N LYS A 79 2.74 -5.42 -2.08
CA LYS A 79 3.53 -6.35 -1.26
C LYS A 79 4.55 -5.65 -0.37
N MET A 80 5.21 -4.61 -0.88
CA MET A 80 6.13 -3.80 -0.07
C MET A 80 5.36 -3.03 1.01
N LEU A 81 4.23 -2.41 0.67
CA LEU A 81 3.38 -1.69 1.63
C LEU A 81 2.77 -2.62 2.69
N LEU A 82 2.47 -3.87 2.34
CA LEU A 82 2.05 -4.90 3.28
C LEU A 82 3.10 -5.10 4.37
N ASN A 83 4.38 -5.27 3.99
CA ASN A 83 5.44 -5.40 4.99
C ASN A 83 5.52 -4.15 5.89
N LEU A 84 5.41 -2.95 5.30
CA LEU A 84 5.43 -1.68 6.07
C LEU A 84 4.24 -1.55 7.03
N SER A 85 3.08 -2.13 6.68
CA SER A 85 1.85 -2.05 7.49
C SER A 85 1.94 -2.80 8.82
N GLU A 86 2.88 -3.73 8.96
CA GLU A 86 3.13 -4.46 10.22
C GLU A 86 3.84 -3.59 11.26
N ASN A 87 4.49 -2.50 10.83
CA ASN A 87 5.22 -1.60 11.71
C ASN A 87 4.33 -0.43 12.17
N PRO A 88 3.98 -0.34 13.46
CA PRO A 88 3.12 0.71 13.99
C PRO A 88 3.59 2.15 13.71
N ILE A 89 4.91 2.37 13.74
CA ILE A 89 5.52 3.69 13.49
C ILE A 89 5.24 4.15 12.06
N VAL A 90 5.30 3.22 11.10
CA VAL A 90 5.08 3.51 9.69
C VAL A 90 3.59 3.46 9.31
N ALA A 91 2.80 2.65 10.02
CA ALA A 91 1.37 2.48 9.76
C ALA A 91 0.61 3.82 9.78
N LYS A 92 0.95 4.77 10.67
CA LYS A 92 0.35 6.12 10.68
C LYS A 92 0.52 6.84 9.33
N LYS A 93 1.71 6.81 8.73
CA LYS A 93 1.97 7.44 7.43
C LYS A 93 1.25 6.70 6.30
N LEU A 94 1.28 5.37 6.37
CA LEU A 94 0.69 4.50 5.36
C LEU A 94 -0.84 4.64 5.28
N PHE A 95 -1.51 4.83 6.41
CA PHE A 95 -2.98 4.99 6.49
C PHE A 95 -3.42 6.45 6.61
N SER A 96 -2.68 7.37 5.99
CA SER A 96 -3.14 8.75 5.83
C SER A 96 -4.42 8.83 5.00
N ALA A 97 -5.23 9.88 5.18
CA ALA A 97 -6.47 10.09 4.42
C ALA A 97 -6.28 9.97 2.89
N LYS A 98 -5.18 10.51 2.37
CA LYS A 98 -4.84 10.41 0.94
C LYS A 98 -4.57 8.96 0.51
N ALA A 99 -3.82 8.19 1.31
CA ALA A 99 -3.51 6.80 1.00
C ALA A 99 -4.77 5.92 1.08
N LEU A 100 -5.61 6.15 2.08
CA LEU A 100 -6.88 5.45 2.25
C LEU A 100 -7.81 5.63 1.03
N SER A 101 -7.94 6.86 0.52
CA SER A 101 -8.70 7.13 -0.71
C SER A 101 -8.16 6.34 -1.91
N ILE A 102 -6.84 6.20 -2.04
CA ILE A 102 -6.22 5.38 -3.09
C ILE A 102 -6.57 3.89 -2.89
N PHE A 103 -6.49 3.38 -1.66
CA PHE A 103 -6.82 1.98 -1.38
C PHE A 103 -8.29 1.65 -1.64
N VAL A 104 -9.21 2.54 -1.27
CA VAL A 104 -10.64 2.39 -1.64
C VAL A 104 -10.80 2.40 -3.16
N GLY A 105 -10.12 3.32 -3.85
CA GLY A 105 -10.16 3.42 -5.30
C GLY A 105 -9.71 2.14 -6.03
N LEU A 106 -8.86 1.31 -5.43
CA LEU A 106 -8.46 0.02 -6.02
C LEU A 106 -9.60 -0.98 -6.14
N PHE A 107 -10.66 -0.86 -5.33
CA PHE A 107 -11.83 -1.75 -5.38
C PHE A 107 -12.87 -1.27 -6.41
N ASN A 108 -12.77 -0.02 -6.86
CA ASN A 108 -13.68 0.58 -7.84
C ASN A 108 -13.25 0.34 -9.29
N ILE A 109 -12.06 -0.20 -9.51
CA ILE A 109 -11.50 -0.48 -10.83
C ILE A 109 -11.32 -2.00 -10.98
N GLU A 110 -11.20 -2.47 -12.22
CA GLU A 110 -10.85 -3.86 -12.48
C GLU A 110 -9.42 -4.13 -11.98
N GLU A 111 -9.32 -4.72 -10.80
CA GLU A 111 -8.09 -5.01 -10.10
C GLU A 111 -7.97 -6.52 -9.83
N THR A 112 -6.74 -7.02 -9.74
CA THR A 112 -6.55 -8.46 -9.53
C THR A 112 -6.94 -8.87 -8.11
N ASN A 113 -7.52 -10.07 -7.95
CA ASN A 113 -7.86 -10.62 -6.64
C ASN A 113 -6.65 -10.63 -5.70
N ASP A 114 -5.44 -10.94 -6.20
CA ASP A 114 -4.22 -10.91 -5.40
C ASP A 114 -3.94 -9.53 -4.81
N ASN A 115 -4.09 -8.46 -5.60
CA ASN A 115 -3.90 -7.09 -5.14
C ASN A 115 -4.93 -6.71 -4.07
N ILE A 116 -6.20 -7.06 -4.29
CA ILE A 116 -7.27 -6.84 -3.31
C ILE A 116 -7.01 -7.58 -1.99
N GLN A 117 -6.59 -8.84 -2.05
CA GLN A 117 -6.24 -9.63 -0.85
C GLN A 117 -5.07 -9.04 -0.08
N ILE A 118 -4.10 -8.42 -0.76
CA ILE A 118 -2.99 -7.72 -0.10
C ILE A 118 -3.51 -6.50 0.66
N VAL A 119 -4.37 -5.68 0.03
CA VAL A 119 -4.97 -4.51 0.68
C VAL A 119 -5.77 -4.94 1.92
N ILE A 120 -6.60 -5.97 1.82
CA ILE A 120 -7.35 -6.51 2.98
C ILE A 120 -6.40 -6.88 4.14
N LYS A 121 -5.28 -7.55 3.86
CA LYS A 121 -4.27 -7.89 4.87
C LYS A 121 -3.63 -6.66 5.51
N MET A 122 -3.37 -5.61 4.72
CA MET A 122 -2.89 -4.33 5.27
C MET A 122 -3.89 -3.74 6.27
N PHE A 123 -5.19 -3.75 5.93
CA PHE A 123 -6.25 -3.29 6.85
C PHE A 123 -6.37 -4.16 8.10
N GLN A 124 -6.10 -5.46 8.00
CA GLN A 124 -6.03 -6.35 9.17
C GLN A 124 -4.85 -5.99 10.07
N ASN A 125 -3.68 -5.68 9.50
CA ASN A 125 -2.50 -5.27 10.27
C ASN A 125 -2.76 -4.01 11.11
N ILE A 126 -3.25 -2.92 10.49
CA ILE A 126 -3.57 -1.69 11.25
C ILE A 126 -4.67 -1.95 12.28
N SER A 127 -5.68 -2.76 11.94
CA SER A 127 -6.74 -3.13 12.89
C SER A 127 -6.17 -3.84 14.13
N ASN A 128 -5.19 -4.72 13.95
CA ASN A 128 -4.53 -5.41 15.06
C ASN A 128 -3.66 -4.46 15.90
N ILE A 129 -2.94 -3.54 15.27
CA ILE A 129 -2.12 -2.53 15.97
C ILE A 129 -3.01 -1.63 16.85
N ILE A 130 -4.18 -1.22 16.34
CA ILE A 130 -5.16 -0.42 17.10
C ILE A 130 -5.72 -1.24 18.27
N LYS A 131 -6.17 -2.48 18.02
CA LYS A 131 -6.75 -3.35 19.07
C LYS A 131 -5.77 -3.64 20.21
N ASN A 132 -4.49 -3.77 19.90
CA ASN A 132 -3.44 -4.02 20.89
C ASN A 132 -3.04 -2.76 21.67
N GLY A 133 -3.64 -1.61 21.39
CA GLY A 133 -3.29 -0.32 22.01
C GLY A 133 -1.91 0.20 21.61
N THR A 134 -1.25 -0.42 20.62
CA THR A 134 0.11 -0.04 20.22
C THR A 134 0.16 1.34 19.58
N MET A 135 -0.88 1.74 18.82
CA MET A 135 -0.96 3.09 18.24
C MET A 135 -1.02 4.17 19.32
N SER A 136 -1.86 3.99 20.35
CA SER A 136 -1.98 4.95 21.46
C SER A 136 -0.71 5.05 22.32
N LEU A 137 0.16 4.04 22.30
CA LEU A 137 1.45 4.11 23.00
C LEU A 137 2.51 4.92 22.23
N ILE A 138 2.31 5.12 20.92
CA ILE A 138 3.28 5.75 20.03
C ILE A 138 2.88 7.20 19.76
N ASP A 139 1.59 7.48 19.71
CA ASP A 139 1.08 8.78 19.31
C ASP A 139 -0.34 9.02 19.85
N ASP A 140 -0.45 9.86 20.87
CA ASP A 140 -1.72 10.22 21.51
C ASP A 140 -2.65 11.00 20.55
N ASP A 141 -2.12 11.57 19.47
CA ASP A 141 -2.85 12.38 18.48
C ASP A 141 -3.27 11.58 17.24
N PHE A 142 -3.23 10.24 17.28
CA PHE A 142 -3.65 9.41 16.16
C PHE A 142 -5.16 9.51 15.90
N ASN A 143 -5.54 10.18 14.81
CA ASN A 143 -6.93 10.32 14.40
C ASN A 143 -7.42 9.09 13.61
N LEU A 144 -8.45 8.42 14.14
CA LEU A 144 -9.10 7.25 13.52
C LEU A 144 -10.13 7.60 12.45
N GLU A 145 -10.62 8.84 12.38
CA GLU A 145 -11.70 9.26 11.47
C GLU A 145 -11.45 8.87 10.00
N PRO A 146 -10.26 9.12 9.41
CA PRO A 146 -10.03 8.72 8.02
C PRO A 146 -10.19 7.21 7.81
N LEU A 147 -9.72 6.41 8.77
CA LEU A 147 -9.78 4.97 8.71
C LEU A 147 -11.22 4.45 8.84
N ILE A 148 -12.00 5.04 9.76
CA ILE A 148 -13.43 4.74 9.92
C ILE A 148 -14.19 5.06 8.62
N SER A 149 -13.94 6.23 8.02
CA SER A 149 -14.52 6.62 6.74
C SER A 149 -14.21 5.61 5.64
N ALA A 150 -12.95 5.19 5.53
CA ALA A 150 -12.55 4.19 4.53
C ALA A 150 -13.24 2.84 4.75
N PHE A 151 -13.40 2.39 6.00
CA PHE A 151 -14.14 1.15 6.29
C PHE A 151 -15.61 1.23 5.89
N HIS A 152 -16.28 2.36 6.12
CA HIS A 152 -17.66 2.56 5.64
C HIS A 152 -17.75 2.55 4.11
N GLU A 153 -16.77 3.14 3.42
CA GLU A 153 -16.71 3.05 1.96
C GLU A 153 -16.52 1.62 1.48
N PHE A 154 -15.62 0.84 2.08
CA PHE A 154 -15.48 -0.60 1.75
C PHE A 154 -16.74 -1.40 2.02
N GLU A 155 -17.43 -1.14 3.13
CA GLU A 155 -18.70 -1.80 3.46
C GLU A 155 -19.76 -1.53 2.39
N LYS A 156 -19.84 -0.28 1.92
CA LYS A 156 -20.75 0.10 0.82
C LYS A 156 -20.40 -0.65 -0.47
N LEU A 157 -19.12 -0.68 -0.85
CA LEU A 157 -18.66 -1.39 -2.05
C LEU A 157 -18.96 -2.89 -1.98
N ALA A 158 -18.72 -3.52 -0.82
CA ALA A 158 -19.01 -4.93 -0.62
C ALA A 158 -20.51 -5.24 -0.77
N LYS A 159 -21.40 -4.38 -0.25
CA LYS A 159 -22.86 -4.51 -0.42
C LYS A 159 -23.27 -4.38 -1.89
N GLU A 160 -22.70 -3.41 -2.60
CA GLU A 160 -22.97 -3.23 -4.04
C GLU A 160 -22.52 -4.45 -4.86
N LEU A 161 -21.35 -5.02 -4.57
CA LEU A 161 -20.88 -6.25 -5.19
C LEU A 161 -21.80 -7.44 -4.88
N GLN A 162 -22.25 -7.58 -3.63
CA GLN A 162 -23.15 -8.68 -3.24
C GLN A 162 -24.47 -8.62 -4.02
N VAL A 163 -25.08 -7.43 -4.15
CA VAL A 163 -26.30 -7.25 -4.94
C VAL A 163 -26.09 -7.62 -6.40
N GLN A 164 -24.94 -7.28 -6.99
CA GLN A 164 -24.62 -7.68 -8.37
C GLN A 164 -24.50 -9.19 -8.52
N ILE A 165 -23.88 -9.88 -7.57
CA ILE A 165 -23.75 -11.33 -7.55
C ILE A 165 -25.13 -11.99 -7.40
N ASP A 166 -25.96 -11.49 -6.49
CA ASP A 166 -27.30 -12.04 -6.25
C ASP A 166 -28.18 -11.91 -7.50
N ASN A 167 -28.15 -10.75 -8.17
CA ASN A 167 -28.88 -10.51 -9.42
C ASN A 167 -28.39 -11.36 -10.60
N GLN A 168 -27.11 -11.76 -10.64
CA GLN A 168 -26.58 -12.65 -11.68
C GLN A 168 -27.00 -14.12 -11.47
N ASN A 169 -27.35 -14.49 -10.24
CA ASN A 169 -27.76 -15.85 -9.88
C ASN A 169 -29.27 -16.07 -9.93
N ASP A 170 -30.06 -15.05 -10.30
CA ASP A 170 -31.51 -15.15 -10.46
C ASP A 170 -31.84 -15.49 -11.94
N PRO A 171 -32.17 -16.75 -12.30
CA PRO A 171 -32.57 -17.08 -13.65
C PRO A 171 -34.03 -16.65 -13.79
N GLU A 172 -34.29 -15.56 -14.52
CA GLU A 172 -35.66 -15.23 -14.91
C GLU A 172 -36.31 -16.42 -15.62
N VAL A 173 -37.25 -17.03 -14.90
CA VAL A 173 -38.31 -17.90 -15.39
C VAL A 173 -39.01 -17.17 -16.54
N GLY A 174 -38.81 -17.62 -17.78
CA GLY A 174 -39.29 -16.85 -18.93
C GLY A 174 -39.33 -17.58 -20.27
N GLN A 175 -39.88 -18.80 -20.32
CA GLN A 175 -40.54 -19.29 -21.53
C GLN A 175 -41.88 -19.95 -21.18
N GLN A 176 -42.90 -19.11 -21.02
CA GLN A 176 -44.27 -19.47 -21.37
C GLN A 176 -44.62 -18.72 -22.66
N SER A 177 -44.68 -19.44 -23.77
CA SER A 177 -45.56 -19.20 -24.93
C SER A 177 -45.62 -20.49 -25.74
#